data_AF-A0AAV9ZFL3-F1
#
_entry.id   AF-A0AAV9ZFL3-F1
#
_cell.length_a   1.000
_cell.length_b   1.000
_cell.length_c   1.000
_cell.angle_alpha   90.00
_cell.angle_beta   90.00
_cell.angle_gamma   90.00
#
_symmetry.space_group_name_H-M   'P 1'
#
loop_
_entity.id
_entity.type
_entity.pdbx_description
1 polymer ?
#
loop_
_entity_poly.entity_id
_entity_poly.type
_entity_poly.pdbx_seq_one_letter_code
_entity_poly.pdbx_strand_id
1 'polypeptide(L)'
;QRAKEEIQRLNVEIIRIVTFLIDEHNDYYRAIAQNLIPNPSLATELQRRWRHSARISATICKRIASTSGMVGFSGSIFPTQRIGRNTHLGEGIPPPYWLASELGVVEMAVEFEEPVDVEERQVVDDSEETDLVVRELDVEPDGLVQLMEHLATFDDS
;
A
#
# COMPACT_ATOMS: atom_id res chain seq x y z
N GLN A 1 17.73 -19.78 26.57
CA GLN A 1 17.26 -18.38 26.76
C GLN A 1 17.34 -17.59 25.46
N ARG A 2 18.52 -17.46 24.83
CA ARG A 2 18.72 -16.78 23.53
C ARG A 2 17.71 -17.13 22.42
N ALA A 3 17.38 -18.40 22.25
CA ALA A 3 16.42 -18.82 21.22
C ALA A 3 15.01 -18.21 21.39
N LYS A 4 14.57 -17.96 22.64
CA LYS A 4 13.26 -17.35 22.91
C LYS A 4 13.26 -15.85 22.61
N GLU A 5 14.35 -15.16 22.96
CA GLU A 5 14.55 -13.74 22.65
C GLU A 5 14.60 -13.50 21.14
N GLU A 6 15.25 -14.39 20.41
CA GLU A 6 15.32 -14.33 18.95
C GLU A 6 13.93 -14.45 18.29
N ILE A 7 13.11 -15.40 18.75
CA ILE A 7 11.72 -15.56 18.28
C ILE A 7 10.89 -14.31 18.57
N GLN A 8 11.03 -13.74 19.77
CA GLN A 8 10.34 -12.49 20.12
C GLN A 8 10.76 -11.32 19.23
N ARG A 9 12.05 -11.22 18.88
CA ARG A 9 12.53 -10.20 17.94
C ARG A 9 11.93 -10.41 16.55
N LEU A 10 11.94 -11.65 16.05
CA LEU A 10 11.39 -11.99 14.74
C LEU A 10 9.89 -11.64 14.62
N ASN A 11 9.10 -11.83 15.68
CA ASN A 11 7.68 -11.44 15.69
C ASN A 11 7.48 -9.95 15.37
N VAL A 12 8.34 -9.07 15.90
CA VAL A 12 8.25 -7.62 15.65
C VAL A 12 8.83 -7.24 14.29
N GLU A 13 9.95 -7.88 13.93
CA GLU A 13 10.69 -7.59 12.70
C GLU A 13 9.89 -7.98 11.45
N ILE A 14 9.17 -9.11 11.48
CA ILE A 14 8.31 -9.56 10.38
C ILE A 14 7.22 -8.53 10.06
N ILE A 15 6.51 -8.01 11.07
CA ILE A 15 5.47 -7.00 10.86
C ILE A 15 6.04 -5.73 10.23
N ARG A 16 7.21 -5.29 10.70
CA ARG A 16 7.88 -4.11 10.17
C ARG A 16 8.29 -4.30 8.71
N ILE A 17 8.78 -5.49 8.35
CA ILE A 17 9.13 -5.82 6.98
C ILE A 17 7.87 -5.82 6.10
N VAL A 18 6.79 -6.51 6.50
CA VAL A 18 5.54 -6.55 5.71
C VAL A 18 4.99 -5.13 5.51
N THR A 19 4.96 -4.33 6.57
CA THR A 19 4.52 -2.92 6.51
C THR A 19 5.38 -2.12 5.52
N PHE A 20 6.71 -2.28 5.57
CA PHE A 20 7.63 -1.61 4.65
C PHE A 20 7.38 -1.99 3.18
N LEU A 21 7.11 -3.28 2.88
CA LEU A 21 6.86 -3.74 1.51
C LEU A 21 5.55 -3.19 0.94
N ILE A 22 4.50 -3.05 1.77
CA ILE A 22 3.23 -2.44 1.37
C ILE A 22 3.40 -0.93 1.16
N ASP A 23 4.11 -0.27 2.07
CA ASP A 23 4.43 1.15 1.93
C ASP A 23 5.19 1.43 0.62
N GLU A 24 6.20 0.62 0.31
CA GLU A 24 6.97 0.72 -0.93
C GLU A 24 6.09 0.51 -2.17
N HIS A 25 5.18 -0.45 -2.14
CA HIS A 25 4.20 -0.67 -3.21
C HIS A 25 3.34 0.58 -3.44
N ASN A 26 2.79 1.16 -2.37
CA ASN A 26 1.96 2.36 -2.43
C ASN A 26 2.73 3.57 -2.98
N ASP A 27 4.00 3.72 -2.59
CA ASP A 27 4.87 4.80 -3.06
C ASP A 27 5.14 4.69 -4.56
N TYR A 28 5.44 3.49 -5.06
CA TYR A 28 5.61 3.28 -6.50
C TYR A 28 4.33 3.55 -7.28
N TYR A 29 3.19 3.04 -6.81
CA TYR A 29 1.90 3.20 -7.49
C TYR A 29 1.58 4.69 -7.68
N ARG A 30 1.68 5.48 -6.60
CA ARG A 30 1.45 6.93 -6.64
C ARG A 30 2.46 7.65 -7.53
N ALA A 31 3.75 7.32 -7.41
CA ALA A 31 4.79 7.95 -8.22
C ALA A 31 4.59 7.67 -9.72
N ILE A 32 4.16 6.46 -10.10
CA ILE A 32 3.83 6.13 -11.48
C ILE A 32 2.62 6.94 -11.96
N ALA A 33 1.53 6.94 -11.19
CA ALA A 33 0.31 7.68 -11.55
C ALA A 33 0.59 9.19 -11.74
N GLN A 34 1.34 9.79 -10.83
CA GLN A 34 1.72 11.22 -10.90
C GLN A 34 2.59 11.56 -12.10
N ASN A 35 3.37 10.60 -12.61
CA ASN A 35 4.30 10.84 -13.73
C ASN A 35 3.77 10.38 -15.08
N LEU A 36 2.62 9.71 -15.14
CA LEU A 36 2.11 9.10 -16.37
C LEU A 36 1.92 10.14 -17.50
N ILE A 37 1.37 11.31 -17.16
CA ILE A 37 1.15 12.42 -18.09
C ILE A 37 2.36 13.37 -18.17
N PRO A 38 2.89 13.92 -17.05
CA PRO A 38 3.93 14.95 -17.15
C PRO A 38 5.30 14.39 -17.55
N ASN A 39 5.57 13.10 -17.29
CA ASN A 39 6.84 12.47 -17.66
C ASN A 39 6.70 10.96 -17.90
N PRO A 40 6.18 10.55 -19.07
CA PRO A 40 5.94 9.13 -19.36
C PRO A 40 7.22 8.28 -19.38
N SER A 41 8.38 8.89 -19.68
CA SER A 41 9.66 8.20 -19.64
C SER A 41 10.06 7.79 -18.22
N LEU A 42 9.84 8.68 -17.25
CA LEU A 42 10.05 8.39 -15.83
C LEU A 42 9.02 7.39 -15.30
N ALA A 43 7.74 7.54 -15.67
CA ALA A 43 6.71 6.58 -15.29
C ALA A 43 7.05 5.15 -15.76
N THR A 44 7.56 5.00 -16.99
CA THR A 44 8.00 3.71 -17.54
C THR A 44 9.16 3.12 -16.73
N GLU A 45 10.15 3.92 -16.37
CA GLU A 45 11.28 3.46 -15.56
C GLU A 45 10.85 3.09 -14.13
N LEU A 46 9.99 3.90 -13.51
CA LEU A 46 9.39 3.59 -12.20
C LEU A 46 8.60 2.29 -12.25
N GLN A 47 7.83 2.05 -13.31
CA GLN A 47 7.09 0.80 -13.49
C GLN A 47 8.01 -0.41 -13.59
N ARG A 48 9.13 -0.31 -14.32
CA ARG A 48 10.14 -1.39 -14.40
C ARG A 48 10.73 -1.71 -13.03
N ARG A 49 11.10 -0.68 -12.26
CA ARG A 49 11.65 -0.83 -10.91
C ARG A 49 10.62 -1.40 -9.94
N TRP A 50 9.38 -0.94 -10.03
CA TRP A 50 8.27 -1.46 -9.24
C TRP A 50 8.04 -2.96 -9.50
N ARG A 51 8.00 -3.41 -10.76
CA ARG A 51 7.88 -4.84 -11.11
C ARG A 51 9.03 -5.66 -10.53
N HIS A 52 10.25 -5.14 -10.58
CA HIS A 52 11.41 -5.81 -9.98
C HIS A 52 11.28 -5.90 -8.45
N SER A 53 10.94 -4.79 -7.78
CA SER A 53 10.72 -4.76 -6.33
C SER A 53 9.58 -5.68 -5.90
N ALA A 54 8.48 -5.76 -6.67
CA ALA A 54 7.36 -6.64 -6.39
C ALA A 54 7.76 -8.14 -6.41
N ARG A 55 8.63 -8.56 -7.34
CA ARG A 55 9.17 -9.93 -7.37
C ARG A 55 10.02 -10.26 -6.15
N ILE A 56 10.84 -9.30 -5.70
CA ILE A 56 11.63 -9.43 -4.48
C ILE A 56 10.70 -9.52 -3.26
N SER A 57 9.73 -8.62 -3.18
CA SER A 57 8.73 -8.57 -2.11
C SER A 57 7.96 -9.88 -1.99
N ALA A 58 7.53 -10.46 -3.12
CA ALA A 58 6.88 -11.77 -3.15
C ALA A 58 7.78 -12.87 -2.57
N THR A 59 9.07 -12.89 -2.96
CA THR A 59 10.03 -13.87 -2.44
C THR A 59 10.25 -13.72 -0.93
N ILE A 60 10.30 -12.47 -0.43
CA ILE A 60 10.41 -12.19 1.01
C ILE A 60 9.15 -12.65 1.73
N CYS A 61 7.96 -12.30 1.23
CA CYS A 61 6.67 -12.67 1.84
C CYS A 61 6.48 -14.18 1.90
N LYS A 62 6.88 -14.92 0.86
CA LYS A 62 6.88 -16.38 0.87
C LYS A 62 7.72 -16.98 2.00
N ARG A 63 8.89 -16.39 2.26
CA ARG A 63 9.76 -16.80 3.38
C ARG A 63 9.16 -16.43 4.72
N ILE A 64 8.54 -15.25 4.83
CA ILE A 64 7.82 -14.83 6.03
C ILE A 64 6.68 -15.80 6.34
N ALA A 65 5.84 -16.14 5.36
CA ALA A 65 4.75 -17.10 5.52
C ALA A 65 5.26 -18.47 6.01
N SER A 66 6.36 -18.94 5.42
CA SER A 66 7.01 -20.18 5.85
C SER A 66 7.53 -20.10 7.29
N THR A 67 8.11 -18.95 7.67
CA THR A 67 8.66 -18.72 9.02
C THR A 67 7.56 -18.58 10.06
N SER A 68 6.44 -17.94 9.73
CA SER A 68 5.30 -17.79 10.63
C SER A 68 4.60 -19.11 10.94
N GLY A 69 4.76 -20.13 10.08
CA GLY A 69 4.27 -21.49 10.33
C GLY A 69 5.11 -22.32 11.30
N MET A 70 6.26 -21.82 11.77
CA MET A 70 7.14 -22.56 12.67
C MET A 70 6.62 -22.62 14.10
N VAL A 71 6.85 -23.75 14.78
CA VAL A 71 6.46 -23.94 16.19
C VAL A 71 7.10 -22.87 17.08
N GLY A 72 6.27 -22.16 17.83
CA GLY A 72 6.71 -21.10 18.75
C GLY A 72 6.62 -19.69 18.17
N PHE A 73 6.33 -19.54 16.86
CA PHE A 73 5.90 -18.26 16.32
C PHE A 73 4.54 -17.88 16.90
N SER A 74 4.42 -16.64 17.35
CA SER A 74 3.21 -16.08 17.97
C SER A 74 2.93 -14.65 17.52
N GLY A 75 3.74 -14.13 16.58
CA GLY A 75 3.57 -12.81 16.01
C GLY A 75 2.38 -12.75 15.05
N SER A 76 1.93 -11.53 14.78
CA SER A 76 1.02 -11.27 13.66
C SER A 76 1.83 -11.14 12.37
N ILE A 77 1.26 -11.56 11.24
CA ILE A 77 1.79 -11.23 9.90
C ILE A 77 1.03 -10.07 9.26
N PHE A 78 0.00 -9.56 9.92
CA PHE A 78 -0.79 -8.45 9.41
C PHE A 78 0.01 -7.15 9.49
N PRO A 79 0.00 -6.34 8.42
CA PRO A 79 0.66 -5.05 8.43
C PRO A 79 0.06 -4.15 9.51
N THR A 80 0.92 -3.33 10.10
CA THR A 80 0.50 -2.31 11.08
C THR A 80 0.71 -0.93 10.49
N GLN A 81 0.03 0.08 11.02
CA GLN A 81 0.26 1.45 10.61
C GLN A 81 1.65 1.93 11.08
N ARG A 82 2.43 2.48 10.14
CA ARG A 82 3.71 3.11 10.45
C ARG A 82 3.50 4.51 11.05
N ILE A 83 4.09 4.76 12.22
CA ILE A 83 4.05 6.08 12.86
C ILE A 83 4.76 7.12 11.97
N GLY A 84 4.11 8.26 11.78
CA GLY A 84 4.63 9.38 10.97
C GLY A 84 4.36 9.26 9.47
N ARG A 85 3.63 8.22 9.03
CA ARG A 85 3.17 8.07 7.65
C ARG A 85 1.68 8.42 7.56
N ASN A 86 1.28 9.11 6.49
CA ASN A 86 -0.12 9.44 6.27
C ASN A 86 -0.93 8.16 6.03
N THR A 87 -1.96 7.93 6.85
CA THR A 87 -2.86 6.76 6.80
C THR A 87 -3.58 6.62 5.47
N HIS A 88 -3.91 7.74 4.85
CA HIS A 88 -4.63 7.81 3.59
C HIS A 88 -3.74 7.53 2.37
N LEU A 89 -2.44 7.22 2.58
CA LEU A 89 -1.54 6.89 1.47
C LEU A 89 -1.94 5.60 0.74
N GLY A 90 -2.61 4.66 1.43
CA GLY A 90 -3.09 3.42 0.82
C GLY A 90 -4.50 3.51 0.22
N GLU A 91 -5.21 4.61 0.43
CA GLU A 91 -6.61 4.75 -0.01
C GLU A 91 -6.69 4.78 -1.54
N GLY A 92 -7.55 3.92 -2.11
CA GLY A 92 -7.72 3.76 -3.56
C GLY A 92 -6.58 3.02 -4.27
N ILE A 93 -5.59 2.49 -3.55
CA ILE A 93 -4.51 1.70 -4.17
C ILE A 93 -4.87 0.22 -4.05
N PRO A 94 -4.91 -0.53 -5.18
CA PRO A 94 -5.18 -1.97 -5.11
C PRO A 94 -4.07 -2.68 -4.32
N PRO A 95 -4.38 -3.74 -3.56
CA PRO A 95 -3.37 -4.46 -2.83
C PRO A 95 -2.33 -5.09 -3.78
N PRO A 96 -1.06 -5.22 -3.37
CA PRO A 96 -0.08 -5.91 -4.18
C PRO A 96 -0.49 -7.37 -4.42
N TYR A 97 -0.30 -7.86 -5.66
CA TYR A 97 -0.69 -9.23 -6.04
C TYR A 97 -0.10 -10.31 -5.11
N TRP A 98 1.11 -10.09 -4.58
CA TRP A 98 1.81 -11.02 -3.70
C TRP A 98 1.23 -11.06 -2.29
N LEU A 99 0.43 -10.07 -1.89
CA LEU A 99 -0.13 -9.99 -0.55
C LEU A 99 -1.15 -11.12 -0.32
N ALA A 100 -2.08 -11.28 -1.27
CA ALA A 100 -3.04 -12.37 -1.23
C ALA A 100 -2.39 -13.73 -1.52
N SER A 101 -1.50 -13.81 -2.53
CA SER A 101 -0.92 -15.09 -2.95
C SER A 101 0.06 -15.68 -1.94
N GLU A 102 0.90 -14.87 -1.32
CA GLU A 102 1.98 -15.35 -0.46
C GLU A 102 1.63 -15.32 1.03
N LEU A 103 0.88 -14.31 1.49
CA LEU A 103 0.51 -14.19 2.90
C LEU A 103 -0.91 -14.69 3.21
N GLY A 104 -1.71 -15.03 2.19
CA GLY A 104 -3.09 -15.48 2.39
C GLY A 104 -3.99 -14.40 3.00
N VAL A 105 -3.57 -13.13 2.93
CA VAL A 105 -4.36 -12.00 3.39
C VAL A 105 -5.40 -11.73 2.30
N VAL A 106 -6.53 -12.42 2.39
CA VAL A 106 -7.75 -12.04 1.68
C VAL A 106 -8.22 -10.76 2.36
N GLU A 107 -8.47 -9.73 1.55
CA GLU A 107 -8.97 -8.42 1.98
C GLU A 107 -10.10 -8.61 3.00
N MET A 108 -9.78 -8.53 4.30
CA MET A 108 -10.81 -8.37 5.31
C MET A 108 -11.18 -6.92 5.19
N ALA A 109 -12.29 -6.65 4.50
CA ALA A 109 -12.99 -5.39 4.64
C ALA A 109 -13.20 -5.19 6.15
N VAL A 110 -12.32 -4.41 6.76
CA VAL A 110 -12.55 -3.91 8.10
C VAL A 110 -13.67 -2.93 7.88
N GLU A 111 -14.90 -3.37 8.16
CA GLU A 111 -16.04 -2.47 8.35
C GLU A 111 -15.62 -1.54 9.48
N PHE A 112 -15.04 -0.40 9.11
CA PHE A 112 -14.84 0.71 10.02
C PHE A 112 -16.25 1.14 10.42
N GLU A 113 -16.67 0.81 11.65
CA GLU A 113 -17.80 1.48 12.25
C GLU A 113 -17.48 2.97 12.21
N GLU A 114 -18.24 3.72 11.40
CA GLU A 114 -18.06 5.16 11.27
C GLU A 114 -18.08 5.79 12.66
N PRO A 115 -17.11 6.64 13.00
CA PRO A 115 -17.09 7.30 14.30
C PRO A 115 -18.39 8.09 14.46
N VAL A 116 -19.14 7.77 15.51
CA VAL A 116 -20.37 8.46 15.91
C VAL A 116 -20.12 9.97 15.88
N ASP A 117 -20.88 10.67 15.04
CA ASP A 117 -20.83 12.12 14.86
C ASP A 117 -20.87 12.83 16.21
N VAL A 118 -19.72 13.38 16.63
CA VAL A 118 -19.66 14.35 17.72
C VAL A 118 -19.98 15.70 17.09
N GLU A 119 -21.23 16.17 17.25
CA GLU A 119 -21.69 17.46 16.71
C GLU A 119 -20.69 18.59 17.02
N GLU A 120 -19.95 19.01 15.99
CA GLU A 120 -18.99 20.09 16.07
C GLU A 120 -19.70 21.43 15.94
N ARG A 121 -19.50 22.28 16.93
CA ARG A 121 -20.21 23.55 17.13
C ARG A 121 -19.72 24.57 16.09
N GLN A 122 -20.59 24.89 15.14
CA GLN A 122 -20.32 25.82 14.04
C GLN A 122 -20.02 27.25 14.57
N VAL A 123 -18.81 27.75 14.30
CA VAL A 123 -18.48 29.18 14.40
C VAL A 123 -18.27 29.68 12.97
N VAL A 124 -19.19 30.54 12.53
CA VAL A 124 -19.17 31.19 11.21
C VAL A 124 -18.20 32.37 11.27
N ASP A 125 -17.20 32.41 10.40
CA ASP A 125 -16.39 33.60 10.14
C ASP A 125 -16.21 33.77 8.62
N ASP A 126 -16.74 34.88 8.11
CA ASP A 126 -16.81 35.29 6.70
C ASP A 126 -15.48 35.94 6.28
N SER A 127 -14.81 35.39 5.26
CA SER A 127 -13.76 36.13 4.52
C SER A 127 -13.52 35.59 3.10
N GLU A 128 -14.14 36.28 2.16
CA GLU A 128 -13.88 36.51 0.71
C GLU A 128 -12.78 35.72 -0.04
N GLU A 129 -13.26 34.88 -0.97
CA GLU A 129 -13.03 34.86 -2.43
C GLU A 129 -11.62 35.16 -3.01
N THR A 130 -10.91 34.09 -3.42
CA THR A 130 -9.98 34.16 -4.57
C THR A 130 -10.16 32.95 -5.50
N ASP A 131 -10.58 33.26 -6.72
CA ASP A 131 -10.85 32.34 -7.83
C ASP A 131 -9.54 31.86 -8.49
N LEU A 132 -9.20 30.59 -8.30
CA LEU A 132 -8.10 29.90 -8.99
C LEU A 132 -8.68 28.66 -9.68
N VAL A 133 -9.00 28.82 -10.96
CA VAL A 133 -9.46 27.74 -11.85
C VAL A 133 -8.30 26.75 -12.07
N VAL A 134 -8.17 25.79 -11.16
CA VAL A 134 -7.43 24.55 -11.41
C VAL A 134 -8.33 23.70 -12.30
N ARG A 135 -7.93 23.51 -13.56
CA ARG A 135 -8.54 22.51 -14.43
C ARG A 135 -8.22 21.13 -13.85
N GLU A 136 -9.13 20.59 -13.05
CA GLU A 136 -9.21 19.16 -12.78
C GLU A 136 -9.35 18.45 -14.12
N LEU A 137 -8.31 17.68 -14.48
CA LEU A 137 -8.46 16.65 -15.48
C LEU A 137 -9.17 15.50 -14.76
N ASP A 138 -10.47 15.39 -14.95
CA ASP A 138 -11.28 14.22 -14.59
C ASP A 138 -10.76 13.00 -15.36
N VAL A 139 -9.68 12.41 -14.84
CA VAL A 139 -9.25 11.08 -15.23
C VAL A 139 -9.93 10.14 -14.26
N GLU A 140 -11.00 9.47 -14.71
CA GLU A 140 -11.66 8.42 -13.93
C GLU A 140 -10.59 7.45 -13.40
N PRO A 141 -10.50 7.24 -12.07
CA PRO A 141 -9.48 6.39 -11.47
C PRO A 141 -9.56 4.95 -12.00
N ASP A 142 -10.74 4.50 -12.41
CA ASP A 142 -11.01 3.18 -12.96
C ASP A 142 -10.29 2.91 -14.29
N GLY A 143 -10.11 3.93 -15.13
CA GLY A 143 -9.40 3.79 -16.39
C GLY A 143 -7.89 3.55 -16.20
N LEU A 144 -7.32 4.10 -15.12
CA LEU A 144 -5.92 3.97 -14.79
C LEU A 144 -5.62 2.58 -14.19
N VAL A 145 -6.54 2.06 -13.37
CA VAL A 145 -6.48 0.70 -12.83
C VAL A 145 -6.53 -0.34 -13.96
N GLN A 146 -7.50 -0.23 -14.88
CA GLN A 146 -7.60 -1.15 -16.02
C GLN A 146 -6.37 -1.09 -16.93
N LEU A 147 -5.82 0.10 -17.18
CA LEU A 147 -4.60 0.25 -17.99
C LEU A 147 -3.39 -0.41 -17.30
N MET A 148 -3.25 -0.24 -15.99
CA MET A 148 -2.13 -0.84 -15.23
C MET A 148 -2.25 -2.36 -15.15
N GLU A 149 -3.46 -2.91 -15.03
CA GLU A 149 -3.73 -4.34 -15.01
C GLU A 149 -3.49 -4.98 -16.39
N HIS A 150 -3.97 -4.35 -17.48
CA HIS A 150 -3.74 -4.84 -18.85
C HIS A 150 -2.26 -4.85 -19.23
N LEU A 151 -1.49 -3.84 -18.80
CA LEU A 151 -0.05 -3.77 -19.06
C LEU A 151 0.77 -4.72 -18.20
N ALA A 152 0.23 -5.23 -17.09
CA ALA A 152 0.89 -6.22 -16.26
C ALA A 152 0.80 -7.64 -16.85
N THR A 153 -0.26 -7.94 -17.61
CA THR A 153 -0.49 -9.26 -18.22
C THR A 153 0.10 -9.42 -19.62
N PHE A 154 0.53 -8.33 -20.27
CA PHE A 154 0.92 -8.35 -21.70
C PHE A 154 2.36 -8.79 -21.99
N ASP A 155 3.18 -9.07 -20.97
CA ASP A 155 4.64 -9.34 -21.13
C ASP A 155 4.99 -10.85 -21.03
N ASP A 156 4.00 -11.74 -21.00
CA ASP A 156 4.16 -13.22 -20.95
C ASP A 156 3.89 -13.90 -22.33
N SER A 157 3.94 -13.16 -23.44
CA SER A 157 3.76 -13.69 -24.81
C SER A 157 4.98 -13.53 -25.71
#